data_AF-A0A6C2C1P3-F1
#
_entry.id   AF-A0A6C2C1P3-F1
#
_cell.length_a   1.000
_cell.length_b   1.000
_cell.length_c   1.000
_cell.angle_alpha   90.00
_cell.angle_beta   90.00
_cell.angle_gamma   90.00
#
_symmetry.space_group_name_H-M   'P 1'
#
loop_
_entity.id
_entity.type
_entity.pdbx_description
1 polymer ?
#
loop_
_entity_poly.entity_id
_entity_poly.type
_entity_poly.pdbx_seq_one_letter_code
_entity_poly.pdbx_strand_id
1 'polypeptide(L)'
;MSRRFLPLGSVVTLKGGGLKLVIIGRGLMFNDSEETKTITFDYAASLYPIGLDVDKTYYFNTEDIDQTVFEGYSDDVEDHYQDELSQILEELTPYDTETETINIDTSEAENETLPGKSEAVNTSRGPYGF
;
A
#
# COMPACT_ATOMS: atom_id res chain seq x y z
N MET A 1 14.77 7.97 13.43
CA MET A 1 14.93 8.78 12.21
C MET A 1 13.60 8.66 11.50
N SER A 2 12.82 9.74 11.42
CA SER A 2 11.48 9.68 10.85
C SER A 2 11.53 9.24 9.39
N ARG A 3 10.84 8.14 9.06
CA ARG A 3 10.74 7.61 7.68
C ARG A 3 9.78 8.49 6.90
N ARG A 4 10.29 9.34 5.99
CA ARG A 4 9.45 10.14 5.10
C ARG A 4 9.07 9.37 3.84
N PHE A 5 7.78 9.43 3.51
CA PHE A 5 7.20 8.77 2.34
C PHE A 5 7.11 9.75 1.18
N LEU A 6 7.07 9.23 -0.05
CA LEU A 6 6.71 10.06 -1.19
C LEU A 6 5.24 10.53 -1.09
N PRO A 7 4.93 11.79 -1.43
CA PRO A 7 3.55 12.27 -1.44
C PRO A 7 2.67 11.50 -2.42
N LEU A 8 1.36 11.49 -2.18
CA LEU A 8 0.41 10.89 -3.12
C LEU A 8 0.45 11.59 -4.48
N GLY A 9 0.23 10.82 -5.54
CA GLY A 9 0.35 11.30 -6.91
C GLY A 9 1.79 11.38 -7.42
N SER A 10 2.79 11.03 -6.60
CA SER A 10 4.17 10.83 -7.08
C SER A 10 4.21 9.76 -8.17
N VAL A 11 4.96 10.02 -9.23
CA VAL A 11 5.19 9.06 -10.32
C VAL A 11 6.59 8.48 -10.19
N VAL A 12 6.68 7.16 -10.09
CA VAL A 12 7.94 6.43 -9.91
C VAL A 12 8.12 5.34 -10.95
N THR A 13 9.34 4.82 -11.02
CA THR A 13 9.71 3.59 -11.73
C THR A 13 10.40 2.65 -10.75
N LEU A 14 10.20 1.34 -10.91
CA LEU A 14 10.79 0.32 -10.05
C LEU A 14 12.03 -0.30 -10.70
N LYS A 15 12.94 -0.80 -9.86
CA LYS A 15 14.17 -1.48 -10.29
C LYS A 15 13.83 -2.68 -11.18
N GLY A 16 14.54 -2.81 -12.30
CA GLY A 16 14.32 -3.91 -13.26
C GLY A 16 13.07 -3.76 -14.12
N GLY A 17 12.26 -2.71 -13.93
CA GLY A 17 11.09 -2.38 -14.73
C GLY A 17 11.25 -1.06 -15.48
N GLY A 18 10.43 -0.86 -16.52
CA GLY A 18 10.32 0.43 -17.24
C GLY A 18 8.95 1.10 -17.13
N LEU A 19 8.02 0.47 -16.39
CA LEU A 19 6.66 0.97 -16.24
C LEU A 19 6.63 2.10 -15.20
N LYS A 20 5.87 3.16 -15.51
CA LYS A 20 5.61 4.25 -14.58
C LYS A 20 4.41 3.90 -13.73
N LEU A 21 4.55 4.11 -12.43
CA LEU A 21 3.50 3.90 -11.44
C LEU A 21 3.18 5.22 -10.73
N VAL A 22 1.90 5.49 -10.49
CA VAL A 22 1.44 6.61 -9.67
C VAL A 22 1.07 6.10 -8.28
N ILE A 23 1.69 6.67 -7.24
CA ILE A 23 1.44 6.29 -5.85
C ILE A 23 0.05 6.78 -5.42
N ILE A 24 -0.76 5.85 -4.91
CA ILE A 24 -2.15 6.08 -4.50
C ILE A 24 -2.42 5.69 -3.04
N GLY A 25 -1.50 4.98 -2.38
CA GLY A 25 -1.59 4.59 -0.97
C GLY A 25 -0.23 4.48 -0.31
N ARG A 26 -0.19 4.60 1.03
CA ARG A 26 1.01 4.59 1.86
C ARG A 26 0.81 3.76 3.12
N GLY A 27 1.85 3.09 3.60
CA GLY A 27 1.85 2.40 4.90
C GLY A 27 0.80 1.29 5.00
N LEU A 28 0.78 0.38 4.02
CA LEU A 28 -0.21 -0.68 3.92
C LEU A 28 0.18 -1.88 4.76
N MET A 29 -0.80 -2.47 5.43
CA MET A 29 -0.63 -3.68 6.23
C MET A 29 -1.72 -4.69 5.86
N PHE A 30 -1.29 -5.90 5.54
CA PHE A 30 -2.17 -7.03 5.27
C PHE A 30 -1.94 -8.08 6.36
N ASN A 31 -3.02 -8.54 6.98
CA ASN A 31 -2.97 -9.71 7.83
C ASN A 31 -3.09 -10.93 6.92
N ASP A 32 -2.15 -11.87 7.05
CA ASP A 32 -2.36 -13.19 6.47
C ASP A 32 -3.59 -13.85 7.12
N SER A 33 -4.30 -14.66 6.34
CA SER A 33 -5.50 -15.41 6.70
C SER A 33 -5.37 -16.26 7.96
N GLU A 34 -4.14 -16.64 8.34
CA GLU A 34 -3.84 -17.40 9.55
C GLU A 34 -3.35 -16.53 10.73
N GLU A 35 -3.39 -15.19 10.63
CA GLU A 35 -2.97 -14.22 11.67
C GLU A 35 -1.53 -14.38 12.19
N THR A 36 -0.68 -15.16 11.50
CA THR A 36 0.70 -15.43 11.94
C THR A 36 1.74 -14.48 11.35
N LYS A 37 1.43 -13.80 10.23
CA LYS A 37 2.31 -12.82 9.59
C LYS A 37 1.55 -11.58 9.15
N THR A 38 2.10 -10.41 9.46
CA THR A 38 1.65 -9.12 8.93
C THR A 38 2.59 -8.73 7.80
N ILE A 39 2.07 -8.66 6.58
CA ILE A 39 2.83 -8.21 5.42
C ILE A 39 2.65 -6.70 5.31
N THR A 40 3.77 -5.97 5.27
CA THR A 40 3.76 -4.51 5.19
C THR A 40 4.38 -4.03 3.89
N PHE A 41 3.77 -3.02 3.28
CA PHE A 41 4.28 -2.35 2.09
C PHE A 41 4.27 -0.85 2.29
N ASP A 42 5.35 -0.18 1.87
CA ASP A 42 5.41 1.28 1.95
C ASP A 42 4.37 1.95 1.05
N TYR A 43 4.15 1.41 -0.16
CA TYR A 43 3.33 2.05 -1.19
C TYR A 43 2.35 1.09 -1.86
N ALA A 44 1.17 1.61 -2.19
CA ALA A 44 0.35 1.11 -3.30
C ALA A 44 0.38 2.09 -4.46
N ALA A 45 0.39 1.55 -5.67
CA ALA A 45 0.38 2.33 -6.89
C ALA A 45 -0.47 1.71 -7.99
N SER A 46 -0.76 2.53 -8.98
CA SER A 46 -1.48 2.17 -10.19
C SER A 46 -0.63 2.52 -11.43
N LEU A 47 -0.93 1.89 -12.56
CA LEU A 47 -0.23 2.17 -13.82
C LEU A 47 -0.51 3.58 -14.33
N TYR A 48 0.56 4.32 -14.61
CA TYR A 48 0.48 5.57 -15.37
C TYR A 48 0.60 5.31 -16.87
N PRO A 49 -0.23 5.92 -17.75
CA PRO A 49 -1.31 6.88 -17.47
C PRO A 49 -2.70 6.23 -17.35
N ILE A 50 -2.79 4.89 -17.26
CA ILE A 50 -4.05 4.13 -17.30
C ILE A 50 -4.95 4.48 -16.10
N GLY A 51 -4.37 4.64 -14.92
CA GLY A 51 -5.09 4.90 -13.68
C GLY A 51 -5.47 3.62 -12.94
N LEU A 52 -6.31 3.77 -11.91
CA LEU A 52 -6.63 2.70 -10.98
C LEU A 52 -7.43 1.59 -11.66
N ASP A 53 -6.88 0.39 -11.61
CA ASP A 53 -7.57 -0.86 -11.91
C ASP A 53 -7.67 -1.60 -10.57
N VAL A 54 -8.90 -1.82 -10.09
CA VAL A 54 -9.13 -2.49 -8.79
C VAL A 54 -8.54 -3.89 -8.77
N ASP A 55 -8.39 -4.50 -9.95
CA ASP A 55 -7.84 -5.83 -10.12
C ASP A 55 -6.31 -5.82 -10.28
N LYS A 56 -5.68 -4.64 -10.37
CA LYS A 56 -4.24 -4.48 -10.62
C LYS A 56 -3.68 -3.32 -9.83
N THR A 57 -3.52 -3.54 -8.53
CA THR A 57 -2.78 -2.64 -7.63
C THR A 57 -1.37 -3.17 -7.40
N TYR A 58 -0.38 -2.29 -7.54
CA TYR A 58 1.03 -2.61 -7.34
C TYR A 58 1.44 -2.25 -5.92
N TYR A 59 2.08 -3.17 -5.20
CA TYR A 59 2.62 -2.95 -3.86
C TYR A 59 4.14 -3.04 -3.89
N PHE A 60 4.83 -2.08 -3.30
CA PHE A 60 6.29 -2.05 -3.26
C PHE A 60 6.82 -1.20 -2.11
N ASN A 61 8.11 -1.37 -1.80
CA ASN A 61 8.81 -0.64 -0.77
C ASN A 61 9.67 0.48 -1.35
N THR A 62 10.09 1.42 -0.49
CA THR A 62 10.99 2.51 -0.88
C THR A 62 12.28 2.00 -1.53
N GLU A 63 12.76 0.83 -1.11
CA GLU A 63 13.96 0.19 -1.66
C GLU A 63 13.78 -0.37 -3.09
N ASP A 64 12.55 -0.59 -3.54
CA ASP A 64 12.26 -1.08 -4.88
C ASP A 64 12.24 0.04 -5.93
N ILE A 65 12.17 1.30 -5.47
CA ILE A 65 12.14 2.47 -6.35
C ILE A 65 13.51 2.63 -7.02
N ASP A 66 13.50 2.74 -8.35
CA ASP A 66 14.67 3.09 -9.16
C ASP A 66 14.79 4.60 -9.32
N GLN A 67 13.70 5.25 -9.74
CA GLN A 67 13.66 6.68 -9.96
C GLN A 67 12.28 7.28 -9.65
N THR A 68 12.28 8.41 -8.95
CA THR A 68 11.14 9.33 -8.86
C THR A 68 11.11 10.23 -10.09
N VAL A 69 10.11 10.02 -10.95
CA VAL A 69 9.89 10.78 -12.20
C VAL A 69 9.19 12.10 -11.91
N PHE A 70 8.27 12.10 -10.95
CA PHE A 70 7.54 13.26 -10.50
C PHE A 70 7.24 13.11 -9.02
N GLU A 71 7.48 14.16 -8.24
CA GLU A 71 7.07 14.22 -6.84
C GLU A 71 5.65 14.73 -6.75
N GLY A 72 4.82 14.04 -5.96
CA GLY A 72 3.40 14.33 -5.79
C GLY A 72 3.14 15.69 -5.16
N TYR A 73 1.87 16.02 -5.02
CA TYR A 73 1.47 17.28 -4.38
C TYR A 73 1.80 17.25 -2.89
N SER A 74 2.38 18.33 -2.38
CA SER A 74 2.75 18.48 -0.98
C SER A 74 2.44 19.90 -0.51
N ASP A 75 1.85 19.99 0.69
CA ASP A 75 1.57 21.20 1.45
C ASP A 75 1.67 20.90 2.95
N ASP A 76 1.33 21.89 3.78
CA ASP A 76 1.39 21.75 5.24
C ASP A 76 0.54 20.60 5.78
N VAL A 77 -0.56 20.22 5.08
CA VAL A 77 -1.42 19.10 5.48
C VAL A 77 -0.71 17.77 5.21
N GLU A 78 -0.09 17.65 4.04
CA GLU A 78 0.74 16.50 3.69
C GLU A 78 1.92 16.33 4.65
N ASP A 79 2.62 17.42 4.97
CA ASP A 79 3.74 17.39 5.93
C ASP A 79 3.31 16.90 7.31
N HIS A 80 2.19 17.41 7.83
CA HIS A 80 1.65 16.97 9.11
C HIS A 80 1.24 15.49 9.09
N TYR A 81 0.60 15.06 8.00
CA TYR A 81 0.17 13.68 7.84
C TYR A 81 1.36 12.70 7.77
N GLN A 82 2.48 13.09 7.15
CA GLN A 82 3.69 12.27 7.15
C GLN A 82 4.25 12.04 8.56
N ASP A 83 4.20 13.06 9.41
CA ASP A 83 4.69 12.96 10.78
C ASP A 83 3.79 12.04 11.63
N GLU A 84 2.47 12.09 11.42
CA GLU A 84 1.51 11.17 12.05
C GLU A 84 1.69 9.74 11.56
N LEU A 85 1.77 9.53 10.23
CA LEU A 85 2.00 8.21 9.63
C LEU A 85 3.27 7.56 10.16
N SER A 86 4.35 8.32 10.27
CA SER A 86 5.63 7.81 10.79
C SER A 86 5.49 7.28 12.22
N GLN A 87 4.75 7.99 13.07
CA GLN A 87 4.51 7.57 14.47
C GLN A 87 3.65 6.32 14.54
N ILE A 88 2.58 6.26 13.75
CA ILE A 88 1.68 5.10 13.70
C ILE A 88 2.46 3.84 13.27
N LEU A 89 3.30 3.96 12.24
CA LEU A 89 4.10 2.82 11.76
C LEU A 89 5.14 2.36 12.78
N GLU A 90 5.80 3.27 13.50
CA GLU A 90 6.74 2.91 14.57
C GLU A 90 6.06 2.17 15.73
N GLU A 91 4.83 2.54 16.08
CA GLU A 91 4.05 1.88 17.14
C GLU A 91 3.59 0.46 16.74
N LEU A 92 3.32 0.25 15.45
CA LEU A 92 2.80 -1.01 14.92
C LEU A 92 3.87 -2.05 14.54
N THR A 93 5.17 -1.73 14.63
CA THR A 93 6.26 -2.67 14.30
C THR A 93 6.94 -3.27 15.55
N PRO A 94 6.48 -4.42 16.08
CA PRO A 94 7.30 -5.25 16.94
C PRO A 94 8.10 -6.26 16.09
N TYR A 95 9.39 -5.98 15.85
CA TYR A 95 10.43 -6.95 15.43
C TYR A 95 9.98 -8.17 14.57
N ASP A 96 9.89 -8.01 13.25
CA ASP A 96 10.57 -8.83 12.21
C ASP A 96 10.07 -8.34 10.84
N THR A 97 10.96 -8.05 9.89
CA THR A 97 10.57 -7.71 8.51
C THR A 97 11.19 -8.73 7.57
N GLU A 98 10.46 -9.81 7.30
CA GLU A 98 10.65 -10.58 6.07
C GLU A 98 9.68 -10.01 5.03
N THR A 99 10.21 -9.29 4.04
CA THR A 99 9.44 -8.71 2.93
C THR A 99 9.47 -9.67 1.74
N GLU A 100 8.29 -10.08 1.26
CA GLU A 100 8.12 -10.64 -0.09
C GLU A 100 7.40 -9.60 -0.95
N THR A 101 7.95 -9.30 -2.13
CA THR A 101 7.24 -8.58 -3.19
C THR A 101 6.13 -9.48 -3.73
N ILE A 102 4.87 -9.16 -3.43
CA ILE A 102 3.71 -9.90 -3.94
C ILE A 102 3.06 -9.07 -5.05
N ASN A 103 3.10 -9.60 -6.27
CA ASN A 103 2.21 -9.13 -7.35
C ASN A 103 0.83 -9.76 -7.09
N ILE A 104 -0.07 -9.03 -6.42
CA ILE A 104 -1.45 -9.48 -6.26
C ILE A 104 -2.20 -9.12 -7.55
N ASP A 105 -2.26 -10.08 -8.48
CA ASP A 105 -3.21 -10.03 -9.59
C ASP A 105 -4.60 -10.27 -8.98
N THR A 106 -5.37 -9.19 -8.79
CA THR A 106 -6.69 -9.28 -8.15
C THR A 106 -7.74 -9.83 -9.14
N SER A 107 -7.37 -10.09 -10.39
CA SER A 107 -8.22 -10.75 -11.38
C SER A 107 -8.38 -12.27 -11.20
N GLU A 108 -7.59 -12.92 -10.33
CA GLU A 108 -7.75 -14.35 -9.99
C GLU A 108 -8.59 -14.60 -8.72
N ALA A 109 -9.12 -13.54 -8.09
CA ALA A 109 -9.92 -13.67 -6.86
C ALA A 109 -11.38 -14.16 -7.08
N GLU A 110 -11.82 -14.39 -8.32
CA GLU A 110 -13.21 -14.78 -8.60
C GLU A 110 -13.48 -16.29 -8.77
N ASN A 111 -12.48 -17.18 -8.69
CA ASN A 111 -12.78 -18.61 -8.89
C ASN A 111 -11.97 -19.64 -8.10
N GLU A 112 -11.54 -19.34 -6.88
CA GLU A 112 -11.35 -20.38 -5.88
C GLU A 112 -12.25 -20.11 -4.68
N THR A 113 -13.10 -21.10 -4.40
CA THR A 113 -14.09 -21.06 -3.33
C THR A 113 -13.36 -20.99 -2.00
N LEU A 114 -13.37 -19.81 -1.37
CA LEU A 114 -12.99 -19.62 0.03
C LEU A 114 -13.68 -20.70 0.90
N PRO A 115 -12.93 -21.62 1.54
CA PRO A 115 -13.54 -22.61 2.41
C PRO A 115 -13.97 -21.93 3.71
N GLY A 116 -15.29 -21.86 3.92
CA GLY A 116 -15.89 -21.47 5.20
C GLY A 116 -16.48 -20.06 5.22
N LYS A 117 -17.69 -19.93 4.67
CA LYS A 117 -18.58 -18.81 4.99
C LYS A 117 -18.84 -18.78 6.51
N SER A 118 -18.42 -17.72 7.17
CA SER A 118 -19.27 -17.09 8.19
C SER A 118 -19.55 -15.67 7.74
N GLU A 119 -20.83 -15.39 7.46
CA GLU A 119 -21.33 -14.05 7.19
C GLU A 119 -21.00 -13.13 8.36
N ALA A 120 -20.00 -12.27 8.20
CA ALA A 120 -19.84 -11.12 9.07
C ALA A 120 -20.71 -9.99 8.50
N VAL A 121 -21.91 -9.84 9.07
CA VAL A 121 -22.68 -8.60 8.93
C VAL A 121 -21.80 -7.48 9.48
N ASN A 122 -21.32 -6.60 8.61
CA ASN A 122 -20.52 -5.46 9.01
C ASN A 122 -21.41 -4.47 9.77
N THR A 123 -21.45 -4.61 11.10
CA THR A 123 -21.97 -3.60 12.01
C THR A 123 -20.80 -2.88 12.70
N SER A 124 -20.01 -2.12 11.96
CA SER A 124 -19.22 -1.04 12.57
C SER A 124 -18.96 0.07 11.57
N ARG A 125 -19.71 1.17 11.73
CA ARG A 125 -19.45 2.42 11.04
C ARG A 125 -18.17 3.04 11.61
N GLY A 126 -17.12 3.11 10.78
CA GLY A 126 -15.99 4.01 11.03
C GLY A 126 -16.44 5.48 11.00
N PRO A 127 -15.64 6.41 11.57
CA PRO A 127 -16.05 7.80 11.80
C PRO A 127 -16.28 8.62 10.52
N TYR A 128 -15.87 8.11 9.36
CA TYR A 128 -16.12 8.72 8.05
C TYR A 128 -16.88 7.72 7.20
N GLY A 129 -18.21 7.75 7.33
CA GLY A 129 -19.13 6.83 6.66
C GLY A 129 -19.33 7.14 5.18
N PHE A 130 -18.57 6.47 4.32
CA PHE A 130 -18.95 6.15 2.95
C PHE A 130 -18.72 4.66 2.70
#